data_AF-A0A536UYT5-F1
#
_entry.id   AF-A0A536UYT5-F1
#
_cell.length_a   1.000
_cell.length_b   1.000
_cell.length_c   1.000
_cell.angle_alpha   90.00
_cell.angle_beta   90.00
_cell.angle_gamma   90.00
#
_symmetry.space_group_name_H-M   'P 1'
#
loop_
_entity.id
_entity.type
_entity.pdbx_description
1 polymer ?
#
loop_
_entity_poly.entity_id
_entity_poly.type
_entity_poly.pdbx_seq_one_letter_code
_entity_poly.pdbx_strand_id
1 'polypeptide(L)'
;MCPTPPPRLAVETTSPRSVAIFDLGGVLLKWDPRFLYRKLFDGDDAAMEHFLANVCTTEWNERQDAGRSFAEATQELLPHHADKIELIEAFGKRFDEMVPGAIDGAVEVLAELKSRRVPLYAIT
;
A
#
# COMPACT_ATOMS: atom_id res chain seq x y z
N MET A 1 -6.46 58.10 39.59
CA MET A 1 -6.28 56.64 39.73
C MET A 1 -6.76 56.01 38.43
N CYS A 2 -5.86 55.50 37.58
CA CYS A 2 -6.26 54.74 36.39
C CYS A 2 -6.48 53.27 36.78
N PRO A 3 -7.55 52.61 36.30
CA PRO A 3 -7.80 51.21 36.64
C PRO A 3 -6.78 50.31 35.93
N THR A 4 -6.26 49.34 36.67
CA THR A 4 -5.36 48.31 36.15
C THR A 4 -6.14 47.39 35.20
N PRO A 5 -5.63 47.11 33.98
CA PRO A 5 -6.29 46.17 33.07
C PRO A 5 -6.25 44.73 33.64
N PRO A 6 -7.27 43.90 33.35
CA PRO A 6 -7.30 42.53 33.82
C PRO A 6 -6.15 41.72 33.20
N PRO A 7 -5.63 40.70 33.92
CA PRO A 7 -4.62 39.82 33.35
C PRO A 7 -5.19 39.07 32.15
N ARG A 8 -4.43 39.02 31.05
CA ARG A 8 -4.76 38.15 29.91
C ARG A 8 -4.64 36.71 30.37
N LEU A 9 -5.70 35.92 30.17
CA LEU A 9 -5.62 34.46 30.24
C LEU A 9 -4.54 33.99 29.25
N ALA A 10 -3.53 33.29 29.76
CA ALA A 10 -2.60 32.58 28.92
C ALA A 10 -3.37 31.48 28.17
N VAL A 11 -3.36 31.55 26.85
CA VAL A 11 -3.78 30.41 26.02
C VAL A 11 -2.73 29.34 26.23
N GLU A 12 -3.08 28.26 26.93
CA GLU A 12 -2.26 27.05 26.92
C GLU A 12 -2.18 26.55 25.48
N THR A 13 -1.04 26.76 24.84
CA THR A 13 -0.73 26.16 23.55
C THR A 13 -0.56 24.67 23.80
N THR A 14 -1.62 23.89 23.59
CA THR A 14 -1.47 22.44 23.47
C THR A 14 -0.56 22.20 22.27
N SER A 15 0.67 21.71 22.52
CA SER A 15 1.57 21.34 21.42
C SER A 15 0.80 20.41 20.49
N PRO A 16 0.71 20.72 19.18
CA PRO A 16 -0.02 19.86 18.25
C PRO A 16 0.63 18.48 18.27
N ARG A 17 -0.11 17.49 18.79
CA ARG A 17 0.31 16.09 18.69
C ARG A 17 0.23 15.71 17.23
N SER A 18 1.39 15.60 16.59
CA SER A 18 1.50 15.12 15.22
C SER A 18 1.54 13.60 15.26
N VAL A 19 0.73 12.95 14.42
CA VAL A 19 0.76 11.51 14.16
C VAL A 19 1.07 11.34 12.67
N ALA A 20 1.81 10.29 12.31
CA ALA A 20 2.00 9.91 10.92
C ALA A 20 1.44 8.50 10.69
N ILE A 21 0.69 8.36 9.60
CA ILE A 21 0.09 7.11 9.16
C ILE A 21 0.70 6.81 7.79
N PHE A 22 1.26 5.62 7.63
CA PHE A 22 1.88 5.16 6.39
C PHE A 22 1.00 4.11 5.75
N ASP A 23 0.75 4.26 4.46
CA ASP A 23 0.44 3.11 3.64
C ASP A 23 1.72 2.26 3.42
N LEU A 24 1.57 1.02 2.96
CA LEU A 24 2.69 0.11 2.71
C LEU A 24 3.09 0.07 1.24
N GLY A 25 2.17 -0.33 0.36
CA GLY A 25 2.45 -0.59 -1.05
C GLY A 25 2.71 0.69 -1.85
N GLY A 26 3.88 0.81 -2.47
CA GLY A 26 4.27 2.03 -3.18
C GLY A 26 4.68 3.20 -2.26
N VAL A 27 4.61 3.03 -0.93
CA VAL A 27 5.03 4.03 0.06
C VAL A 27 6.26 3.58 0.84
N LEU A 28 6.15 2.53 1.68
CA LEU A 28 7.28 1.96 2.41
C LEU A 28 7.92 0.79 1.66
N LEU A 29 7.12 0.05 0.91
CA LEU A 29 7.52 -1.13 0.15
C LEU A 29 7.33 -0.87 -1.33
N LYS A 30 8.30 -1.26 -2.14
CA LYS A 30 8.12 -1.34 -3.59
C LYS A 30 7.09 -2.44 -3.83
N TRP A 31 5.98 -2.10 -4.47
CA TRP A 31 4.97 -3.07 -4.88
C TRP A 31 4.66 -2.84 -6.36
N ASP A 32 4.85 -3.87 -7.17
CA ASP A 32 4.44 -3.88 -8.58
C ASP A 32 4.24 -5.33 -9.05
N PRO A 33 3.03 -5.74 -9.49
CA PRO A 33 2.80 -7.09 -9.98
C PRO A 33 3.73 -7.47 -11.15
N ARG A 34 4.25 -6.50 -11.89
CA ARG A 34 5.21 -6.74 -12.99
C ARG A 34 6.50 -7.42 -12.56
N PHE A 35 6.91 -7.32 -11.29
CA PHE A 35 8.09 -8.06 -10.80
C PHE A 35 7.90 -9.58 -10.87
N LEU A 36 6.69 -10.05 -10.54
CA LEU A 36 6.33 -11.46 -10.68
C LEU A 36 6.04 -11.79 -12.14
N TYR A 37 5.11 -11.06 -12.76
CA TYR A 37 4.54 -11.49 -14.03
C TYR A 37 5.51 -11.44 -15.21
N ARG A 38 6.55 -10.59 -15.16
CA ARG A 38 7.60 -10.64 -16.19
C ARG A 38 8.33 -11.98 -16.22
N LYS A 39 8.43 -12.68 -15.09
CA LYS A 39 8.98 -14.04 -15.01
C LYS A 39 7.99 -15.07 -15.54
N LEU A 40 6.70 -14.91 -15.25
CA LEU A 40 5.64 -15.84 -15.67
C LEU A 40 5.35 -15.79 -17.17
N PHE A 41 5.58 -14.65 -17.79
CA PHE A 41 5.43 -14.43 -19.23
C PHE A 41 6.75 -14.54 -19.99
N ASP A 42 7.82 -15.05 -19.37
CA ASP A 42 9.14 -15.23 -20.01
C ASP A 42 9.69 -13.97 -20.70
N GLY A 43 9.39 -12.79 -20.15
CA GLY A 43 9.79 -11.50 -20.71
C GLY A 43 8.91 -10.96 -21.85
N ASP A 44 7.78 -11.61 -22.18
CA ASP A 44 6.76 -11.03 -23.05
C ASP A 44 5.97 -9.94 -22.31
N ASP A 45 6.55 -8.74 -22.30
CA ASP A 45 5.97 -7.58 -21.62
C ASP A 45 4.57 -7.23 -22.19
N ALA A 46 4.32 -7.43 -23.49
CA ALA A 46 3.02 -7.09 -24.09
C ALA A 46 1.90 -8.04 -23.62
N ALA A 47 2.18 -9.34 -23.57
CA ALA A 47 1.23 -10.33 -23.05
C ALA A 47 1.00 -10.13 -21.54
N MET A 48 2.06 -9.83 -20.78
CA MET A 48 1.97 -9.49 -19.36
C MET A 48 1.08 -8.26 -19.12
N GLU A 49 1.34 -7.14 -19.80
CA GLU A 49 0.54 -5.91 -19.64
C GLU A 49 -0.91 -6.17 -20.03
N HIS A 50 -1.17 -6.93 -21.09
CA HIS A 50 -2.53 -7.32 -21.45
C HIS A 50 -3.21 -8.13 -20.34
N PHE A 51 -2.51 -9.08 -19.71
CA PHE A 51 -3.03 -9.86 -18.61
C PHE A 51 -3.35 -8.99 -17.38
N LEU A 52 -2.44 -8.11 -16.98
CA LEU A 52 -2.62 -7.21 -15.84
C LEU A 52 -3.67 -6.13 -16.12
N ALA A 53 -3.90 -5.74 -17.38
CA ALA A 53 -4.92 -4.76 -17.74
C ALA A 53 -6.32 -5.35 -17.86
N ASN A 54 -6.47 -6.66 -18.13
CA ASN A 54 -7.77 -7.25 -18.47
C ASN A 54 -8.22 -8.40 -17.55
N VAL A 55 -7.32 -9.00 -16.77
CA VAL A 55 -7.63 -10.18 -15.94
C VAL A 55 -7.38 -9.87 -14.47
N CYS A 56 -6.12 -9.73 -14.05
CA CYS A 56 -5.77 -9.33 -12.69
C CYS A 56 -5.59 -7.81 -12.63
N THR A 57 -6.69 -7.09 -12.84
CA THR A 57 -6.67 -5.62 -12.90
C THR A 57 -6.40 -4.97 -11.55
N THR A 58 -6.06 -3.68 -11.56
CA THR A 58 -5.84 -2.91 -10.32
C THR A 58 -7.13 -2.86 -9.50
N GLU A 59 -8.27 -2.58 -10.11
CA GLU A 59 -9.59 -2.53 -9.44
C GLU A 59 -10.01 -3.91 -8.91
N TRP A 60 -9.61 -4.98 -9.60
CA TRP A 60 -9.75 -6.32 -9.05
C TRP A 60 -8.89 -6.44 -7.80
N ASN A 61 -7.60 -6.13 -7.84
CA ASN A 61 -6.70 -6.24 -6.69
C ASN A 61 -7.08 -5.34 -5.49
N GLU A 62 -7.58 -4.12 -5.71
CA GLU A 62 -7.96 -3.18 -4.63
C GLU A 62 -9.07 -3.73 -3.71
N ARG A 63 -9.88 -4.69 -4.18
CA ARG A 63 -10.91 -5.32 -3.34
C ARG A 63 -10.33 -6.20 -2.22
N GLN A 64 -9.05 -6.55 -2.29
CA GLN A 64 -8.36 -7.31 -1.26
C GLN A 64 -8.22 -6.48 0.01
N ASP A 65 -7.92 -5.19 -0.14
CA ASP A 65 -7.81 -4.23 0.96
C ASP A 65 -9.19 -3.98 1.62
N ALA A 66 -10.27 -4.18 0.85
CA ALA A 66 -11.64 -4.18 1.37
C ALA A 66 -12.04 -5.50 2.08
N GLY A 67 -11.12 -6.45 2.23
CA GLY A 67 -11.31 -7.70 2.98
C GLY A 67 -11.69 -8.93 2.15
N ARG A 68 -11.75 -8.83 0.81
CA ARG A 68 -11.98 -9.99 -0.06
C ARG A 68 -10.75 -10.89 -0.09
N SER A 69 -10.91 -12.19 0.13
CA SER A 69 -9.78 -13.13 0.07
C SER A 69 -9.30 -13.37 -1.36
N PHE A 70 -8.02 -13.74 -1.54
CA PHE A 70 -7.49 -14.17 -2.84
C PHE A 70 -8.20 -15.42 -3.41
N ALA A 71 -8.73 -16.28 -2.54
CA ALA A 71 -9.51 -17.44 -2.97
C ALA A 71 -10.82 -17.00 -3.63
N GLU A 72 -11.58 -16.09 -3.00
CA GLU A 72 -12.79 -15.50 -3.58
C GLU A 72 -12.47 -14.74 -4.87
N ALA A 73 -11.39 -13.96 -4.88
CA ALA A 73 -10.93 -13.20 -6.03
C ALA A 73 -10.62 -14.11 -7.23
N THR A 74 -10.01 -15.27 -6.99
CA THR A 74 -9.73 -16.28 -8.01
C THR A 74 -11.01 -16.91 -8.55
N GLN A 75 -11.95 -17.27 -7.67
CA GLN A 75 -13.25 -17.84 -8.06
C GLN A 75 -14.07 -16.90 -8.94
N GLU A 76 -13.95 -15.58 -8.73
CA GLU A 76 -14.62 -14.57 -9.57
C GLU A 76 -14.13 -14.58 -11.02
N LEU A 77 -12.83 -14.82 -11.26
CA LEU A 77 -12.24 -14.79 -12.59
C LEU A 77 -12.34 -16.15 -13.33
N LEU A 78 -12.50 -17.25 -12.59
CA LEU A 78 -12.50 -18.61 -13.12
C LEU A 78 -13.53 -18.84 -14.27
N PRO A 79 -14.78 -18.35 -14.20
CA PRO A 79 -15.76 -18.55 -15.28
C PRO A 79 -15.37 -17.90 -16.61
N HIS A 80 -14.52 -16.87 -16.58
CA HIS A 80 -14.13 -16.09 -17.76
C HIS A 80 -12.71 -16.38 -18.24
N HIS A 81 -11.86 -16.92 -17.37
CA HIS A 81 -10.43 -17.06 -17.59
C HIS A 81 -9.88 -18.40 -17.08
N ALA A 82 -10.63 -19.49 -17.26
CA ALA A 82 -10.23 -20.83 -16.84
C ALA A 82 -8.88 -21.28 -17.44
N ASP A 83 -8.54 -20.80 -18.63
CA ASP A 83 -7.26 -21.04 -19.31
C ASP A 83 -6.06 -20.34 -18.63
N LYS A 84 -6.32 -19.40 -17.72
CA LYS A 84 -5.31 -18.58 -17.02
C LYS A 84 -5.26 -18.85 -15.52
N ILE A 85 -5.86 -19.94 -15.05
CA ILE A 85 -6.04 -20.19 -13.61
C ILE A 85 -4.71 -20.17 -12.84
N GLU A 86 -3.64 -20.76 -13.39
CA GLU A 86 -2.34 -20.77 -12.74
C GLU A 86 -1.75 -19.35 -12.58
N LEU A 87 -1.95 -18.50 -13.60
CA LEU A 87 -1.53 -17.09 -13.56
C LEU A 87 -2.34 -16.28 -12.55
N ILE A 88 -3.65 -16.55 -12.44
CA ILE A 88 -4.53 -15.86 -11.48
C ILE A 88 -4.18 -16.27 -10.05
N GLU A 89 -4.04 -17.57 -9.79
CA GLU A 89 -3.66 -18.09 -8.49
C GLU A 89 -2.27 -17.62 -8.05
N ALA A 90 -1.35 -17.45 -9.00
CA ALA A 90 -0.01 -16.93 -8.73
C ALA A 90 -0.04 -15.55 -8.09
N PHE A 91 -1.06 -14.71 -8.38
CA PHE A 91 -1.16 -13.37 -7.81
C PHE A 91 -1.14 -13.40 -6.28
N GLY A 92 -1.95 -14.28 -5.68
CA GLY A 92 -2.01 -14.46 -4.23
C GLY A 92 -0.90 -15.36 -3.69
N LYS A 93 -0.59 -16.46 -4.39
CA LYS A 93 0.38 -17.47 -3.92
C LYS A 93 1.83 -16.98 -3.92
N ARG A 94 2.16 -16.00 -4.77
CA ARG A 94 3.51 -15.49 -5.01
C ARG A 94 3.57 -13.97 -4.87
N PHE A 95 2.68 -13.40 -4.04
CA PHE A 95 2.58 -11.96 -3.83
C PHE A 95 3.90 -11.34 -3.32
N ASP A 96 4.67 -12.09 -2.54
CA ASP A 96 5.98 -11.70 -2.04
C ASP A 96 6.98 -11.37 -3.17
N GLU A 97 6.87 -12.04 -4.32
CA GLU A 97 7.71 -11.73 -5.48
C GLU A 97 7.36 -10.41 -6.17
N MET A 98 6.20 -9.83 -5.87
CA MET A 98 5.79 -8.49 -6.31
C MET A 98 6.37 -7.37 -5.43
N VAL A 99 6.97 -7.75 -4.29
CA VAL A 99 7.50 -6.84 -3.28
C VAL A 99 9.01 -7.02 -3.14
N PRO A 100 9.82 -6.47 -4.06
CA PRO A 100 11.26 -6.75 -4.09
C PRO A 100 12.04 -6.11 -2.93
N GLY A 101 11.42 -5.23 -2.15
CA GLY A 101 12.04 -4.63 -0.97
C GLY A 101 11.51 -3.25 -0.65
N ALA A 102 12.21 -2.56 0.25
CA ALA A 102 11.81 -1.24 0.74
C ALA A 102 12.05 -0.11 -0.26
N ILE A 103 11.33 1.00 -0.06
CA ILE A 103 11.64 2.31 -0.63
C ILE A 103 12.51 3.05 0.39
N ASP A 104 13.82 3.03 0.16
CA ASP A 104 14.81 3.43 1.18
C ASP A 104 14.58 4.85 1.72
N GLY A 105 14.32 5.83 0.85
CA GLY A 105 14.03 7.21 1.27
C GLY A 105 12.77 7.36 2.12
N ALA A 106 11.74 6.53 1.89
CA ALA A 106 10.53 6.55 2.72
C ALA A 106 10.80 5.91 4.09
N VAL A 107 11.63 4.87 4.14
CA VAL A 107 12.08 4.25 5.39
C VAL A 107 12.96 5.21 6.20
N GLU A 108 13.78 6.04 5.55
CA GLU A 108 14.55 7.10 6.22
C GLU A 108 13.63 8.12 6.92
N VAL A 109 12.56 8.56 6.24
CA VAL A 109 11.55 9.46 6.82
C VAL A 109 10.84 8.80 8.01
N LEU A 110 10.44 7.53 7.87
CA LEU A 110 9.85 6.75 8.96
C LEU A 110 10.80 6.68 10.18
N ALA A 111 12.09 6.43 9.94
CA ALA A 111 13.11 6.37 10.98
C ALA A 111 13.32 7.73 11.66
N GLU A 112 13.32 8.82 10.90
CA GLU A 112 13.42 10.17 11.44
C GLU A 112 12.24 10.50 12.35
N LEU A 113 11.00 10.26 11.90
CA LEU A 113 9.80 10.50 12.70
C LEU A 113 9.78 9.64 13.96
N LYS A 114 10.23 8.39 13.86
CA LYS A 114 10.40 7.49 15.01
C LYS A 114 11.40 8.08 16.02
N SER A 115 12.54 8.61 15.57
CA SER A 115 13.55 9.23 16.44
C SER A 115 13.01 10.43 17.21
N ARG A 116 12.08 11.17 16.59
CA ARG A 116 11.38 12.33 17.18
C ARG A 116 10.21 11.93 18.08
N ARG A 117 9.96 10.62 18.27
CA ARG A 117 8.84 10.05 19.04
C ARG A 117 7.46 10.47 18.52
N VAL A 118 7.35 10.69 17.21
CA VAL A 118 6.05 10.84 16.55
C VAL A 118 5.34 9.48 16.60
N PRO A 119 4.06 9.39 17.01
CA PRO A 119 3.28 8.16 16.87
C PRO A 119 3.17 7.75 15.40
N LEU A 120 3.46 6.47 15.13
CA LEU A 120 3.49 5.90 13.79
C LEU A 120 2.52 4.73 13.69
N TYR A 121 1.71 4.72 12.64
CA TYR A 121 0.78 3.64 12.30
C TYR A 121 0.96 3.25 10.83
N ALA A 122 0.63 2.01 10.52
CA ALA A 122 0.59 1.52 9.14
C ALA A 122 -0.84 1.03 8.81
N ILE A 123 -1.26 1.24 7.57
CA ILE A 123 -2.48 0.71 6.98
C ILE A 123 -2.14 -0.06 5.70
N THR A 124 -2.99 -1.00 5.36
CA THR A 124 -3.01 -1.81 4.14
C THR A 124 -4.46 -2.14 3.84
#